data_AF-A0A7J4UKU6-F1
#
_entry.id   AF-A0A7J4UKU6-F1
#
_cell.length_a   1.000
_cell.length_b   1.000
_cell.length_c   1.000
_cell.angle_alpha   90.00
_cell.angle_beta   90.00
_cell.angle_gamma   90.00
#
_symmetry.space_group_name_H-M   'P 1'
#
loop_
_entity.id
_entity.type
_entity.pdbx_description
1 polymer ?
#
loop_
_entity_poly.entity_id
_entity_poly.type
_entity_poly.pdbx_seq_one_letter_code
_entity_poly.pdbx_strand_id
1 'polypeptide(L)' 'MPTTIQLSHKTKSLISTFGSKEDTYDTIVMRLYDIAVKDQLRELLLSSKDALSLDEARKLINE' A
#
# COMPACT_ATOMS: atom_id res chain seq x y z
N MET A 1 12.49 -9.34 20.36
CA MET A 1 11.51 -9.29 21.47
C MET A 1 10.17 -8.87 20.90
N PRO A 2 9.08 -9.62 21.14
CA PRO A 2 7.76 -9.16 20.75
C PRO A 2 7.41 -7.91 21.56
N THR A 3 7.04 -6.84 20.86
CA THR A 3 6.51 -5.61 21.47
C THR A 3 5.01 -5.58 21.26
N THR A 4 4.26 -5.06 22.23
CA THR A 4 2.81 -4.96 22.14
C THR A 4 2.42 -3.57 21.66
N ILE A 5 1.71 -3.51 20.54
CA ILE A 5 1.03 -2.31 20.07
C ILE A 5 -0.47 -2.44 20.39
N GLN A 6 -1.07 -1.40 20.94
CA GLN A 6 -2.51 -1.37 21.17
C GLN A 6 -3.21 -0.80 19.93
N LEU A 7 -4.21 -1.53 19.43
CA LEU A 7 -5.00 -1.15 18.27
C LEU A 7 -6.48 -1.11 18.66
N SER A 8 -7.23 -0.19 18.06
CA SER A 8 -8.70 -0.20 18.18
C SER A 8 -9.29 -1.46 17.53
N HIS A 9 -10.47 -1.89 17.99
CA HIS A 9 -11.20 -3.00 17.36
C HIS A 9 -11.43 -2.75 15.86
N LYS A 10 -11.78 -1.52 15.49
CA LYS A 10 -11.98 -1.12 14.09
C LYS A 10 -10.71 -1.31 13.26
N THR A 11 -9.57 -0.83 13.75
CA THR A 11 -8.28 -0.97 13.07
C THR A 11 -7.89 -2.43 12.92
N LYS A 12 -8.07 -3.24 13.96
CA LYS A 12 -7.79 -4.67 13.92
C LYS A 12 -8.65 -5.39 12.86
N SER A 13 -9.94 -5.07 12.78
CA SER A 13 -10.83 -5.61 11.75
C SER A 13 -10.38 -5.22 10.33
N LEU A 14 -10.02 -3.96 10.12
CA LEU A 14 -9.53 -3.50 8.81
C LEU A 14 -8.23 -4.19 8.39
N ILE A 15 -7.25 -4.30 9.29
CA ILE A 15 -5.98 -4.99 8.97
C ILE A 15 -6.26 -6.46 8.62
N SER A 16 -7.18 -7.13 9.34
CA SER A 16 -7.49 -8.53 9.09
C SER A 16 -8.06 -8.80 7.68
N THR A 17 -8.65 -7.81 7.01
CA THR A 17 -9.17 -8.00 5.64
C THR A 17 -8.07 -8.12 4.58
N PHE A 18 -6.82 -7.75 4.91
CA PHE A 18 -5.67 -7.85 4.01
C PHE A 18 -4.93 -9.20 4.11
N GLY A 19 -5.34 -10.07 5.03
CA GLY A 19 -4.74 -11.38 5.25
C GLY A 19 -5.69 -12.54 4.95
N SER A 20 -5.13 -13.74 4.94
CA SER A 20 -5.83 -15.02 4.94
C SER A 20 -5.88 -15.60 6.36
N LYS A 21 -6.60 -16.72 6.56
CA LYS A 21 -6.70 -17.38 7.88
C LYS A 21 -5.35 -17.84 8.45
N GLU A 22 -4.38 -18.09 7.58
CA GLU A 22 -3.03 -18.56 7.93
C GLU A 22 -2.08 -17.40 8.27
N ASP A 23 -2.44 -16.16 7.91
CA ASP A 23 -1.57 -15.00 8.10
C ASP A 23 -1.61 -14.48 9.54
N THR A 24 -0.44 -14.12 10.07
CA THR A 24 -0.34 -13.40 11.34
C THR A 24 -0.53 -11.89 11.12
N TYR A 25 -0.98 -11.16 12.15
CA TYR A 25 -1.07 -9.70 12.07
C TYR A 25 0.28 -9.03 11.75
N ASP A 26 1.38 -9.59 12.25
CA ASP A 26 2.73 -9.10 11.95
C ASP A 26 3.05 -9.22 10.46
N THR A 27 2.76 -10.38 9.87
CA THR A 27 2.92 -10.63 8.43
C THR A 27 2.08 -9.67 7.58
N ILE A 28 0.85 -9.37 8.00
CA ILE A 28 -0.02 -8.43 7.30
C ILE A 28 0.54 -7.01 7.40
N VAL A 29 0.94 -6.57 8.59
CA VAL A 29 1.49 -5.23 8.83
C VAL A 29 2.77 -5.01 8.03
N MET A 30 3.69 -5.98 7.99
CA MET A 30 4.92 -5.90 7.21
C MET A 30 4.64 -5.78 5.70
N ARG A 31 3.61 -6.48 5.19
CA ARG A 31 3.19 -6.38 3.79
C ARG A 31 2.61 -5.01 3.46
N LEU A 32 1.79 -4.46 4.35
CA LEU A 32 1.24 -3.11 4.21
C LEU A 32 2.37 -2.06 4.22
N TYR A 33 3.38 -2.25 5.08
CA TYR A 33 4.58 -1.42 5.11
C TYR A 33 5.33 -1.45 3.77
N ASP A 34 5.61 -2.63 3.23
CA ASP A 34 6.29 -2.77 1.94
C ASP A 34 5.54 -2.08 0.79
N ILE A 35 4.21 -2.16 0.78
CA ILE A 35 3.37 -1.48 -0.21
C ILE A 35 3.48 0.04 -0.05
N ALA A 36 3.37 0.54 1.18
CA ALA A 36 3.46 1.97 1.46
C ALA A 36 4.83 2.55 1.07
N VAL A 37 5.93 1.83 1.36
CA VAL A 37 7.28 2.26 0.95
C VAL A 37 7.40 2.33 -0.57
N LYS A 38 6.89 1.31 -1.29
CA LYS A 38 6.93 1.31 -2.76
C LYS A 38 6.12 2.46 -3.36
N ASP A 39 4.99 2.78 -2.76
CA ASP A 39 4.13 3.86 -3.23
C ASP A 39 4.76 5.23 -2.95
N GLN A 40 5.30 5.45 -1.76
CA GLN A 40 6.04 6.65 -1.42
C GLN A 40 7.28 6.82 -2.33
N LEU A 41 8.00 5.74 -2.61
CA LEU A 41 9.13 5.76 -3.54
C LEU A 41 8.68 6.10 -4.96
N ARG A 42 7.53 5.58 -5.40
CA ARG A 42 6.93 5.90 -6.69
C ARG A 42 6.61 7.39 -6.77
N GLU A 43 5.92 7.95 -5.78
CA GLU A 43 5.59 9.38 -5.74
C GLU A 43 6.85 10.26 -5.73
N LEU A 44 7.89 9.83 -4.99
CA LEU A 44 9.15 10.56 -4.92
C LEU A 44 9.89 10.58 -6.26
N LEU A 45 9.98 9.43 -6.93
CA LEU A 45 10.75 9.27 -8.17
C LEU A 45 10.00 9.72 -9.42
N LEU A 46 8.67 9.54 -9.45
CA LEU A 46 7.81 9.97 -10.55
C LEU A 46 7.22 11.34 -10.22
N SER A 47 8.02 12.39 -10.42
CA SER A 47 7.50 13.75 -10.33
C SER A 47 6.42 13.96 -11.41
N SER A 48 5.38 14.73 -11.10
CA SER A 48 4.25 15.04 -11.99
C SER A 48 4.64 15.75 -13.30
N LYS A 49 5.92 16.09 -13.49
CA LYS A 49 6.44 16.65 -14.74
C LYS A 49 6.81 15.58 -15.78
N ASP A 50 7.26 14.40 -15.35
CA ASP A 50 7.85 13.39 -16.25
C ASP A 50 7.06 12.08 -16.28
N ALA A 51 5.94 12.03 -15.55
CA ALA A 51 5.03 10.90 -15.49
C ALA A 51 3.62 11.34 -15.87
N LEU A 52 2.93 10.48 -16.62
CA LEU A 52 1.52 10.64 -16.96
C LEU A 52 0.75 9.40 -16.51
N SER A 53 -0.49 9.60 -16.08
CA SER A 53 -1.39 8.53 -15.65
C SER A 53 -1.78 7.62 -16.80
N LEU A 54 -2.23 6.40 -16.51
CA LEU A 54 -2.70 5.47 -17.55
C LEU A 54 -3.86 6.03 -18.38
N ASP A 55 -4.71 6.86 -17.78
CA ASP A 55 -5.81 7.52 -18.48
C ASP A 55 -5.32 8.62 -19.43
N GLU A 56 -4.31 9.39 -19.02
CA GLU A 56 -3.64 10.36 -19.90
C GLU A 56 -2.91 9.66 -21.05
N ALA A 57 -2.28 8.51 -20.79
CA ALA A 57 -1.60 7.71 -21.81
C ALA A 57 -2.59 7.20 -22.86
N ARG A 58 -3.75 6.71 -22.40
CA ARG A 58 -4.82 6.22 -23.28
C ARG A 58 -5.37 7.31 -24.19
N LYS A 59 -5.43 8.57 -23.74
CA LYS A 59 -5.85 9.68 -24.59
C LYS A 59 -4.83 9.93 -25.70
N LEU A 60 -3.53 9.98 -25.38
CA LEU A 60 -2.46 10.22 -26.36
C LEU A 60 -2.33 9.14 -27.44
N ILE A 61 -2.67 7.88 -27.13
CA ILE A 61 -2.54 6.75 -28.09
C ILE A 61 -3.77 6.61 -29.01
N ASN A 62 -4.94 7.08 -28.58
CA ASN A 62 -6.20 6.97 -29.34
C ASN A 62 -6.57 8.26 -30.09
N GLU A 63 -5.72 9.29 -30.02
CA GLU A 63 -5.72 10.49 -30.87
C GLU A 63 -4.81 10.29 -32.10
#